data_AF-A0AAU4P056-F1
#
_entry.id   AF-A0AAU4P056-F1
#
_cell.length_a   1.000
_cell.length_b   1.000
_cell.length_c   1.000
_cell.angle_alpha   90.00
_cell.angle_beta   90.00
_cell.angle_gamma   90.00
#
_symmetry.space_group_name_H-M   'P 1'
#
loop_
_entity.id
_entity.type
_entity.pdbx_description
1 polymer ?
#
loop_
_entity_poly.entity_id
_entity_poly.type
_entity_poly.pdbx_seq_one_letter_code
_entity_poly.pdbx_strand_id
1 'polypeptide(L)'
;MLTATQNRILEAIRAHAYQSRLIGLGRTLIAVSQLSVLVFTPSEYLFVPVGSQTFEMACDQVRSASAYCIIPGSPQTTSYVLMAILALVASGLLPRLTAPLHFWASFSMASSISLPDGGESVAQVMTFFLVFALAGDRRRWHWAKHEVAAETFAPSALRAVSWSGAWALRLQVAYLYANSSLAKLSVPQWQEGSATYYVARMESFGSAGIFGDSFRDVVAIPLVSLATSWGSIVAEFAIAILVLMPFRNTARATLCISIALHTFIGLMLGIVSFAVIMVGSVTAAVGVVLDRRQVHDAQLNTPQTEKLPGAPIPQTGLTHIAHPDTASANGRASATTP
;
A
#
# COMPACT_ATOMS: atom_id res chain seq x y z
N MET A 1 9.11 18.98 30.26
CA MET A 1 8.24 17.90 29.72
C MET A 1 8.20 17.93 28.18
N LEU A 2 7.69 19.00 27.56
CA LEU A 2 7.60 19.16 26.09
C LEU A 2 8.88 18.76 25.32
N THR A 3 10.04 19.24 25.76
CA THR A 3 11.36 18.93 25.16
C THR A 3 11.69 17.43 25.09
N ALA A 4 11.32 16.65 26.12
CA ALA A 4 11.54 15.20 26.12
C ALA A 4 10.64 14.47 25.13
N THR A 5 9.38 14.92 24.98
CA THR A 5 8.45 14.40 23.97
C THR A 5 8.92 14.75 22.55
N GLN A 6 9.38 15.99 22.34
CA GLN A 6 9.91 16.47 21.06
C GLN A 6 11.14 15.64 20.63
N ASN A 7 12.09 15.40 21.53
CA ASN A 7 13.27 14.59 21.23
C ASN A 7 12.89 13.15 20.82
N ARG A 8 11.99 12.49 21.57
CA ARG A 8 11.47 11.15 21.24
C ARG A 8 10.78 11.08 19.88
N ILE A 9 10.05 12.13 19.49
CA ILE A 9 9.42 12.23 18.15
C ILE A 9 10.49 12.38 17.07
N LEU A 10 11.49 13.24 17.27
CA LEU A 10 12.60 13.42 16.32
C LEU A 10 13.45 12.15 16.16
N GLU A 11 13.69 11.42 17.23
CA GLU A 11 14.32 10.09 17.22
C GLU A 11 13.47 9.08 16.43
N ALA A 12 12.17 9.02 16.68
CA ALA A 12 11.25 8.11 15.97
C ALA A 12 11.12 8.44 14.47
N ILE A 13 11.22 9.71 14.08
CA ILE A 13 11.28 10.15 12.67
C ILE A 13 12.62 9.80 12.05
N ARG A 14 13.76 10.03 12.73
CA ARG A 14 15.09 9.65 12.24
C ARG A 14 15.19 8.14 11.99
N ALA A 15 14.70 7.34 12.93
CA ALA A 15 14.64 5.87 12.85
C ALA A 15 13.55 5.32 11.90
N HIS A 16 12.81 6.17 11.19
CA HIS A 16 11.75 5.73 10.29
C HIS A 16 12.29 5.18 8.95
N ALA A 17 12.25 3.86 8.80
CA ALA A 17 12.49 3.18 7.53
C ALA A 17 11.25 3.29 6.62
N TYR A 18 11.19 4.36 5.81
CA TYR A 18 10.13 4.60 4.83
C TYR A 18 10.20 3.66 3.60
N GLN A 19 11.37 3.06 3.33
CA GLN A 19 11.59 2.13 2.20
C GLN A 19 11.12 0.70 2.49
N SER A 20 9.92 0.54 3.08
CA SER A 20 9.35 -0.78 3.37
C SER A 20 9.05 -1.56 2.08
N ARG A 21 9.31 -2.87 2.09
CA ARG A 21 8.86 -3.78 1.02
C ARG A 21 7.41 -4.20 1.21
N LEU A 22 6.95 -4.28 2.46
CA LEU A 22 5.58 -4.66 2.80
C LEU A 22 4.57 -3.53 2.54
N ILE A 23 4.95 -2.26 2.64
CA ILE A 23 4.15 -1.15 2.07
C ILE A 23 4.01 -1.31 0.54
N GLY A 24 5.08 -1.70 -0.15
CA GLY A 24 5.06 -1.99 -1.59
C GLY A 24 4.07 -3.11 -1.94
N LEU A 25 4.23 -4.28 -1.31
CA LEU A 25 3.34 -5.43 -1.47
C LEU A 25 1.87 -5.08 -1.17
N GLY A 26 1.60 -4.42 -0.04
CA GLY A 26 0.24 -4.05 0.34
C GLY A 26 -0.42 -3.11 -0.67
N ARG A 27 0.35 -2.16 -1.22
CA ARG A 27 -0.09 -1.29 -2.31
C ARG A 27 -0.31 -2.04 -3.62
N THR A 28 0.56 -2.98 -3.98
CA THR A 28 0.37 -3.83 -5.17
C THR A 28 -0.87 -4.71 -5.05
N LEU A 29 -1.18 -5.26 -3.88
CA LEU A 29 -2.42 -6.02 -3.66
C LEU A 29 -3.67 -5.17 -3.94
N ILE A 30 -3.72 -3.93 -3.41
CA ILE A 30 -4.80 -2.98 -3.69
C ILE A 30 -4.91 -2.70 -5.20
N ALA A 31 -3.78 -2.41 -5.87
CA ALA A 31 -3.77 -2.09 -7.30
C ALA A 31 -4.14 -3.27 -8.21
N VAL A 32 -3.69 -4.49 -7.88
CA VAL A 32 -4.05 -5.73 -8.60
C VAL A 32 -5.53 -6.05 -8.42
N SER A 33 -6.09 -5.82 -7.22
CA SER A 33 -7.54 -5.97 -6.98
C SER A 33 -8.35 -5.03 -7.88
N GLN A 34 -8.04 -3.73 -7.86
CA GLN A 34 -8.70 -2.73 -8.70
C GLN A 34 -8.52 -3.01 -10.21
N LEU A 35 -7.33 -3.48 -10.61
CA LEU A 35 -7.07 -3.92 -11.98
C LEU A 35 -7.94 -5.12 -12.36
N SER A 36 -8.15 -6.08 -11.45
CA SER A 36 -9.00 -7.25 -11.71
C SER A 36 -10.47 -6.87 -11.92
N VAL A 37 -11.00 -5.88 -11.17
CA VAL A 37 -12.35 -5.35 -11.39
C VAL A 37 -12.48 -4.77 -12.80
N LEU A 38 -11.53 -3.94 -13.25
CA LEU A 38 -11.58 -3.35 -14.59
C LEU A 38 -11.32 -4.36 -15.72
N VAL A 39 -10.54 -5.42 -15.48
CA VAL A 39 -10.21 -6.46 -16.47
C VAL A 39 -11.34 -7.47 -16.65
N PHE A 40 -12.03 -7.85 -15.57
CA PHE A 40 -13.08 -8.88 -15.60
C PHE A 40 -14.51 -8.32 -15.70
N THR A 41 -14.72 -7.03 -15.43
CA THR A 41 -16.03 -6.36 -15.53
C THR A 41 -15.99 -5.25 -16.60
N PRO A 42 -16.50 -5.51 -17.82
CA PRO A 42 -16.65 -4.49 -18.86
C PRO A 42 -17.47 -3.28 -18.38
N SER A 43 -17.23 -2.09 -18.95
CA SER A 43 -17.82 -0.85 -18.44
C SER A 43 -19.35 -0.83 -18.45
N GLU A 44 -19.99 -1.57 -19.34
CA GLU A 44 -21.45 -1.74 -19.40
C GLU A 44 -22.06 -2.35 -18.12
N TYR A 45 -21.26 -3.11 -17.35
CA TYR A 45 -21.64 -3.68 -16.06
C TYR A 45 -21.14 -2.85 -14.86
N LEU A 46 -20.22 -1.90 -15.05
CA LEU A 46 -19.77 -0.95 -14.02
C LEU A 46 -20.69 0.28 -13.88
N PHE A 47 -21.39 0.61 -14.96
CA PHE A 47 -22.18 1.83 -15.13
C PHE A 47 -23.65 1.53 -15.46
N VAL A 48 -24.24 0.64 -14.67
CA VAL A 48 -25.64 0.19 -14.84
C VAL A 48 -26.61 1.26 -14.32
N PRO A 49 -27.67 1.61 -15.08
CA PRO A 49 -28.72 2.51 -14.58
C PRO A 49 -29.44 1.94 -13.36
N VAL A 50 -29.42 2.68 -12.25
CA VAL A 50 -30.13 2.29 -11.02
C VAL A 50 -31.56 2.84 -11.06
N GLY A 51 -32.51 1.97 -11.44
CA GLY A 51 -33.92 2.32 -11.57
C GLY A 51 -34.32 2.71 -13.01
N SER A 52 -35.30 3.59 -13.14
CA SER A 52 -35.95 3.91 -14.43
C SER A 52 -35.35 5.13 -15.17
N GLN A 53 -34.11 5.51 -14.88
CA GLN A 53 -33.42 6.62 -15.54
C GLN A 53 -32.19 6.11 -16.30
N THR A 54 -31.83 6.78 -17.39
CA THR A 54 -30.56 6.57 -18.09
C THR A 54 -29.39 6.82 -17.14
N PHE A 55 -28.35 5.99 -17.20
CA PHE A 55 -27.13 6.25 -16.42
C PHE A 55 -26.42 7.50 -16.96
N GLU A 56 -26.55 8.61 -16.24
CA GLU A 56 -25.74 9.80 -16.45
C GLU A 56 -24.65 9.85 -15.38
N MET A 57 -23.40 10.02 -15.80
CA MET A 57 -22.29 10.14 -14.88
C MET A 57 -22.29 11.53 -14.23
N ALA A 58 -22.54 11.57 -12.92
CA ALA A 58 -22.53 12.81 -12.14
C ALA A 58 -21.12 13.40 -12.03
N CYS A 59 -20.71 14.16 -13.05
CA CYS A 59 -19.43 14.90 -13.08
C CYS A 59 -19.50 16.23 -12.33
N ASP A 60 -20.20 16.27 -11.19
CA ASP A 60 -20.44 17.47 -10.40
C ASP A 60 -19.33 17.72 -9.37
N GLN A 61 -19.10 18.99 -9.03
CA GLN A 61 -18.24 19.42 -7.91
C GLN A 61 -16.88 18.68 -7.90
N VAL A 62 -16.62 17.86 -6.87
CA VAL A 62 -15.38 17.10 -6.69
C VAL A 62 -15.28 15.91 -7.66
N ARG A 63 -16.41 15.32 -8.10
CA ARG A 63 -16.44 14.19 -9.04
C ARG A 63 -15.94 14.57 -10.44
N SER A 64 -16.01 15.85 -10.80
CA SER A 64 -15.40 16.37 -12.03
C SER A 64 -13.90 16.03 -12.16
N ALA A 65 -13.21 15.76 -11.04
CA ALA A 65 -11.81 15.33 -11.02
C ALA A 65 -11.60 13.83 -11.37
N SER A 66 -12.66 13.05 -11.59
CA SER A 66 -12.59 11.63 -11.98
C SER A 66 -12.02 11.48 -13.39
N ALA A 67 -11.21 10.45 -13.61
CA ALA A 67 -10.73 10.08 -14.94
C ALA A 67 -11.89 9.89 -15.95
N TYR A 68 -13.05 9.41 -15.50
CA TYR A 68 -14.22 9.22 -16.34
C TYR A 68 -14.94 10.53 -16.71
N CYS A 69 -14.64 11.64 -16.04
CA CYS A 69 -15.11 12.99 -16.37
C CYS A 69 -14.07 13.81 -17.15
N ILE A 70 -12.78 13.51 -16.98
CA ILE A 70 -11.66 14.25 -17.61
C ILE A 70 -11.28 13.66 -18.99
N ILE A 71 -11.29 12.33 -19.13
CA ILE A 71 -10.82 11.66 -20.36
C ILE A 71 -11.97 11.59 -21.37
N PRO A 72 -11.87 12.25 -22.54
CA PRO A 72 -12.92 12.20 -23.55
C PRO A 72 -12.93 10.84 -24.26
N GLY A 73 -14.11 10.22 -24.36
CA GLY A 73 -14.29 8.93 -25.03
C GLY A 73 -15.42 8.12 -24.42
N SER A 74 -15.41 6.81 -24.63
CA SER A 74 -16.31 5.90 -23.91
C SER A 74 -15.77 5.59 -22.51
N PRO A 75 -16.63 5.19 -21.55
CA PRO A 75 -16.17 4.71 -20.25
C PRO A 75 -15.17 3.54 -20.37
N GLN A 76 -15.35 2.65 -21.35
CA GLN A 76 -14.39 1.56 -21.62
C GLN A 76 -13.00 2.09 -22.04
N THR A 77 -12.92 3.18 -22.82
CA THR A 77 -11.64 3.84 -23.17
C THR A 77 -10.93 4.32 -21.90
N THR A 78 -11.66 4.96 -20.98
CA THR A 78 -11.11 5.40 -19.69
C THR A 78 -10.71 4.21 -18.81
N SER A 79 -11.49 3.14 -18.80
CA SER A 79 -11.14 1.91 -18.08
C SER A 79 -9.79 1.36 -18.54
N TYR A 80 -9.48 1.35 -19.85
CA TYR A 80 -8.16 0.93 -20.35
C TYR A 80 -7.02 1.84 -19.86
N VAL A 81 -7.24 3.16 -19.77
CA VAL A 81 -6.23 4.09 -19.21
C VAL A 81 -6.00 3.81 -17.73
N LEU A 82 -7.07 3.57 -16.96
CA LEU A 82 -6.97 3.20 -15.55
C LEU A 82 -6.30 1.82 -15.36
N MET A 83 -6.59 0.83 -16.21
CA MET A 83 -5.88 -0.46 -16.22
C MET A 83 -4.37 -0.28 -16.43
N ALA A 84 -3.96 0.57 -17.38
CA ALA A 84 -2.55 0.84 -17.64
C ALA A 84 -1.86 1.53 -16.43
N ILE A 85 -2.54 2.47 -15.78
CA ILE A 85 -2.06 3.11 -14.55
C ILE A 85 -1.94 2.09 -13.40
N LEU A 86 -2.95 1.24 -13.20
CA LEU A 86 -2.95 0.23 -12.13
C LEU A 86 -1.92 -0.87 -12.37
N ALA A 87 -1.67 -1.28 -13.61
CA ALA A 87 -0.58 -2.19 -13.96
C ALA A 87 0.81 -1.58 -13.70
N LEU A 88 1.00 -0.31 -14.09
CA LEU A 88 2.21 0.47 -13.78
C LEU A 88 2.44 0.55 -12.26
N VAL A 89 1.38 0.81 -11.49
CA VAL A 89 1.43 0.82 -10.02
C VAL A 89 1.77 -0.56 -9.45
N ALA A 90 1.09 -1.62 -9.90
CA ALA A 90 1.25 -2.99 -9.42
C ALA A 90 2.67 -3.52 -9.67
N SER A 91 3.31 -3.11 -10.77
CA SER A 91 4.72 -3.41 -11.06
C SER A 91 5.68 -2.92 -9.97
N GLY A 92 5.28 -1.92 -9.18
CA GLY A 92 6.10 -1.31 -8.12
C GLY A 92 7.11 -0.28 -8.61
N LEU A 93 6.99 0.21 -9.85
CA LEU A 93 7.85 1.25 -10.41
C LEU A 93 7.64 2.62 -9.73
N LEU A 94 8.74 3.32 -9.45
CA LEU A 94 8.81 4.69 -8.94
C LEU A 94 7.76 4.99 -7.85
N PRO A 95 7.75 4.24 -6.72
CA PRO A 95 6.68 4.24 -5.71
C PRO A 95 6.16 5.62 -5.32
N ARG A 96 7.04 6.60 -5.07
CA ARG A 96 6.67 7.99 -4.73
C ARG A 96 5.91 8.71 -5.84
N LEU A 97 6.27 8.53 -7.10
CA LEU A 97 5.66 9.22 -8.24
C LEU A 97 4.37 8.54 -8.70
N THR A 98 4.30 7.21 -8.59
CA THR A 98 3.10 6.44 -8.97
C THR A 98 2.05 6.41 -7.85
N ALA A 99 2.36 6.81 -6.61
CA ALA A 99 1.38 6.83 -5.51
C ALA A 99 0.24 7.86 -5.73
N PRO A 100 0.49 9.12 -6.14
CA PRO A 100 -0.58 10.04 -6.55
C PRO A 100 -1.45 9.50 -7.69
N LEU A 101 -0.86 8.82 -8.67
CA LEU A 101 -1.60 8.19 -9.77
C LEU A 101 -2.50 7.04 -9.27
N HIS A 102 -2.02 6.26 -8.29
CA HIS A 102 -2.82 5.21 -7.65
C HIS A 102 -4.00 5.78 -6.85
N PHE A 103 -3.78 6.89 -6.14
CA PHE A 103 -4.86 7.60 -5.47
C PHE A 103 -5.88 8.17 -6.46
N TRP A 104 -5.44 8.80 -7.55
CA TRP A 104 -6.34 9.33 -8.57
C TRP A 104 -7.15 8.24 -9.30
N ALA A 105 -6.53 7.10 -9.61
CA ALA A 105 -7.24 5.94 -10.15
C ALA A 105 -8.28 5.40 -9.16
N SER A 106 -7.91 5.27 -7.89
CA SER A 106 -8.82 4.81 -6.83
C SER A 106 -9.99 5.76 -6.59
N PHE A 107 -9.74 7.07 -6.57
CA PHE A 107 -10.76 8.11 -6.54
C PHE A 107 -11.69 8.01 -7.75
N SER A 108 -11.16 7.83 -8.95
CA SER A 108 -11.95 7.75 -10.18
C SER A 108 -12.87 6.52 -10.21
N MET A 109 -12.41 5.38 -9.67
CA MET A 109 -13.27 4.19 -9.49
C MET A 109 -14.34 4.44 -8.42
N ALA A 110 -13.93 4.87 -7.21
CA ALA A 110 -14.83 5.04 -6.07
C ALA A 110 -15.87 6.16 -6.23
N SER A 111 -15.63 7.13 -7.12
CA SER A 111 -16.55 8.25 -7.38
C SER A 111 -17.52 8.01 -8.54
N SER A 112 -17.28 7.00 -9.38
CA SER A 112 -18.01 6.79 -10.64
C SER A 112 -18.66 5.39 -10.80
N ILE A 113 -18.11 4.32 -10.21
CA ILE A 113 -18.70 2.96 -10.31
C ILE A 113 -20.03 2.90 -9.54
N SER A 114 -21.05 2.27 -10.13
CA SER A 114 -22.43 2.32 -9.60
C SER A 114 -22.72 1.31 -8.49
N LEU A 115 -22.11 0.11 -8.56
CA LEU A 115 -22.21 -0.95 -7.55
C LEU A 115 -20.80 -1.24 -6.96
N PRO A 116 -20.25 -0.39 -6.08
CA PRO A 116 -19.01 -0.69 -5.37
C PRO A 116 -19.25 -1.75 -4.27
N ASP A 117 -18.28 -2.64 -4.04
CA ASP A 117 -18.34 -3.63 -2.94
C ASP A 117 -17.87 -3.06 -1.59
N GLY A 118 -17.65 -1.74 -1.56
CA GLY A 118 -17.02 -0.98 -0.46
C GLY A 118 -15.48 -0.96 -0.56
N GLY A 119 -14.88 -1.89 -1.29
CA GLY A 119 -13.45 -2.00 -1.54
C GLY A 119 -12.89 -0.77 -2.25
N GLU A 120 -13.60 -0.20 -3.23
CA GLU A 120 -13.18 1.02 -3.92
C GLU A 120 -13.01 2.20 -2.95
N SER A 121 -13.97 2.38 -2.04
CA SER A 121 -13.93 3.43 -1.01
C SER A 121 -12.78 3.21 -0.02
N VAL A 122 -12.52 1.95 0.38
CA VAL A 122 -11.33 1.61 1.19
C VAL A 122 -10.05 1.92 0.42
N ALA A 123 -9.95 1.49 -0.84
CA ALA A 123 -8.78 1.73 -1.68
C ALA A 123 -8.50 3.22 -1.90
N GLN A 124 -9.52 4.05 -2.14
CA GLN A 124 -9.41 5.51 -2.22
C GLN A 124 -8.77 6.10 -0.96
N VAL A 125 -9.28 5.76 0.23
CA VAL A 125 -8.78 6.31 1.49
C VAL A 125 -7.39 5.77 1.84
N MET A 126 -7.12 4.49 1.57
CA MET A 126 -5.82 3.87 1.84
C MET A 126 -4.74 4.39 0.90
N THR A 127 -5.05 4.58 -0.38
CA THR A 127 -4.12 5.15 -1.36
C THR A 127 -3.80 6.62 -1.09
N PHE A 128 -4.76 7.41 -0.60
CA PHE A 128 -4.52 8.76 -0.10
C PHE A 128 -3.43 8.78 0.98
N PHE A 129 -3.53 7.93 2.01
CA PHE A 129 -2.50 7.85 3.06
C PHE A 129 -1.18 7.26 2.55
N LEU A 130 -1.20 6.37 1.55
CA LEU A 130 0.00 5.86 0.89
C LEU A 130 0.78 6.94 0.10
N VAL A 131 0.13 8.00 -0.41
CA VAL A 131 0.85 9.15 -1.00
C VAL A 131 1.82 9.76 0.02
N PHE A 132 1.35 9.97 1.25
CA PHE A 132 2.19 10.50 2.33
C PHE A 132 3.21 9.48 2.83
N ALA A 133 2.80 8.22 3.06
CA ALA A 133 3.69 7.17 3.56
C ALA A 133 4.86 6.86 2.60
N LEU A 134 4.66 7.02 1.28
CA LEU A 134 5.68 6.85 0.25
C LEU A 134 6.37 8.16 -0.19
N ALA A 135 6.06 9.30 0.43
CA ALA A 135 6.59 10.61 0.03
C ALA A 135 8.13 10.70 0.09
N GLY A 136 8.76 9.90 0.96
CA GLY A 136 10.21 9.76 1.05
C GLY A 136 10.84 8.74 0.11
N ASP A 137 10.07 7.83 -0.50
CA ASP A 137 10.62 6.64 -1.18
C ASP A 137 11.32 6.98 -2.50
N ARG A 138 12.66 7.04 -2.48
CA ARG A 138 13.52 7.35 -3.62
C ARG A 138 13.82 6.14 -4.52
N ARG A 139 13.35 4.93 -4.18
CA ARG A 139 13.66 3.72 -4.95
C ARG A 139 13.08 3.81 -6.37
N ARG A 140 13.79 3.27 -7.37
CA ARG A 140 13.23 3.07 -8.71
C ARG A 140 12.17 1.97 -8.76
N TRP A 141 12.27 0.97 -7.89
CA TRP A 141 11.41 -0.22 -7.86
C TRP A 141 11.23 -0.67 -6.41
N HIS A 142 9.99 -0.78 -5.90
CA HIS A 142 9.77 -1.06 -4.47
C HIS A 142 10.17 -2.50 -4.04
N TRP A 143 10.39 -3.39 -4.99
CA TRP A 143 10.90 -4.75 -4.77
C TRP A 143 12.42 -4.80 -4.61
N ALA A 144 13.15 -3.73 -4.94
CA ALA A 144 14.59 -3.62 -4.68
C ALA A 144 14.90 -3.88 -3.19
N LYS A 145 16.14 -4.30 -2.90
CA LYS A 145 16.62 -4.30 -1.51
C LYS A 145 16.65 -2.86 -1.00
N HIS A 146 16.46 -2.67 0.30
CA HIS A 146 16.74 -1.37 0.91
C HIS A 146 18.26 -1.19 0.91
N GLU A 147 18.76 -0.42 -0.05
CA GLU A 147 20.12 0.11 0.04
C GLU A 147 20.14 1.12 1.18
N VAL A 148 20.85 0.77 2.27
CA VAL A 148 21.23 1.71 3.31
C VAL A 148 22.38 2.57 2.77
N ALA A 149 22.12 3.27 1.66
CA ALA A 149 22.96 4.36 1.22
C ALA A 149 23.02 5.37 2.36
N ALA A 150 24.22 5.89 2.64
CA ALA A 150 24.47 6.80 3.75
C ALA A 150 23.94 8.22 3.49
N GLU A 151 22.71 8.35 2.96
CA GLU A 151 21.97 9.61 2.96
C GLU A 151 21.85 10.08 4.41
N THR A 152 22.44 11.24 4.67
CA THR A 152 22.78 11.76 5.99
C THR A 152 21.62 11.70 7.00
N PHE A 153 21.94 11.48 8.27
CA PHE A 153 20.98 11.41 9.39
C PHE A 153 20.22 12.73 9.69
N ALA A 154 20.31 13.72 8.80
CA ALA A 154 19.52 14.93 8.85
C ALA A 154 18.02 14.61 8.67
N PRO A 155 17.12 15.16 9.50
CA PRO A 155 15.69 14.94 9.35
C PRO A 155 15.16 15.72 8.13
N SER A 156 14.99 15.04 6.99
CA SER A 156 14.33 15.63 5.83
C SER A 156 12.82 15.71 6.05
N ALA A 157 12.18 16.77 5.55
CA ALA A 157 10.73 16.95 5.65
C ALA A 157 9.95 15.75 5.09
N LEU A 158 10.45 15.15 3.99
CA LEU A 158 9.86 13.94 3.39
C LEU A 158 9.89 12.72 4.32
N ARG A 159 10.91 12.58 5.19
CA ARG A 159 10.96 11.50 6.19
C ARG A 159 9.91 11.71 7.29
N ALA A 160 9.69 12.96 7.71
CA ALA A 160 8.61 13.30 8.64
C ALA A 160 7.22 13.06 8.01
N VAL A 161 7.00 13.47 6.76
CA VAL A 161 5.75 13.18 6.03
C VAL A 161 5.53 11.67 5.87
N SER A 162 6.57 10.89 5.58
CA SER A 162 6.48 9.42 5.48
C SER A 162 6.10 8.79 6.82
N TRP A 163 6.72 9.23 7.92
CA TRP A 163 6.40 8.77 9.27
C TRP A 163 4.97 9.09 9.67
N SER A 164 4.50 10.32 9.39
CA SER A 164 3.11 10.73 9.64
C SER A 164 2.12 9.97 8.77
N GLY A 165 2.42 9.76 7.48
CA GLY A 165 1.58 8.98 6.57
C GLY A 165 1.47 7.51 6.97
N ALA A 166 2.57 6.90 7.42
CA ALA A 166 2.57 5.54 7.95
C ALA A 166 1.74 5.42 9.25
N TRP A 167 1.74 6.43 10.11
CA TRP A 167 0.85 6.47 11.28
C TRP A 167 -0.61 6.72 10.91
N ALA A 168 -0.88 7.63 9.99
CA ALA A 168 -2.23 7.92 9.51
C ALA A 168 -2.87 6.68 8.86
N LEU A 169 -2.10 5.92 8.05
CA LEU A 169 -2.54 4.63 7.51
C LEU A 169 -2.91 3.62 8.60
N ARG A 170 -2.11 3.51 9.67
CA ARG A 170 -2.39 2.62 10.82
C ARG A 170 -3.60 3.07 11.63
N LEU A 171 -3.76 4.37 11.84
CA LEU A 171 -4.92 4.96 12.53
C LEU A 171 -6.20 4.80 11.70
N GLN A 172 -6.13 4.95 10.38
CA GLN A 172 -7.28 4.74 9.49
C GLN A 172 -7.69 3.27 9.45
N VAL A 173 -6.74 2.33 9.38
CA VAL A 173 -7.05 0.90 9.49
C VAL A 173 -7.65 0.59 10.86
N ALA A 174 -7.11 1.13 11.95
CA ALA A 174 -7.69 0.96 13.28
C ALA A 174 -9.13 1.48 13.36
N TYR A 175 -9.38 2.70 12.85
CA TYR A 175 -10.72 3.30 12.80
C TYR A 175 -11.69 2.47 11.93
N LEU A 176 -11.28 2.03 10.74
CA LEU A 176 -12.12 1.24 9.83
C LEU A 176 -12.60 -0.05 10.50
N TYR A 177 -11.69 -0.82 11.08
CA TYR A 177 -12.04 -2.09 11.74
C TYR A 177 -12.78 -1.88 13.08
N ALA A 178 -12.48 -0.81 13.83
CA ALA A 178 -13.25 -0.44 15.03
C ALA A 178 -14.70 -0.02 14.66
N ASN A 179 -14.87 0.78 13.61
CA ASN A 179 -16.18 1.19 13.12
C ASN A 179 -16.98 -0.03 12.60
N SER A 180 -16.34 -0.91 11.84
CA SER A 180 -16.98 -2.14 11.31
C SER A 180 -17.45 -3.08 12.41
N SER A 181 -16.67 -3.25 13.50
CA SER A 181 -17.04 -4.11 14.62
C SER A 181 -18.07 -3.47 15.55
N LEU A 182 -17.92 -2.19 15.89
CA LEU A 182 -18.86 -1.48 16.77
C LEU A 182 -20.21 -1.22 16.10
N ALA A 183 -20.26 -0.98 14.78
CA ALA A 183 -21.53 -0.79 14.05
C ALA A 183 -22.36 -2.09 13.95
N LYS A 184 -21.73 -3.27 14.06
CA LYS A 184 -22.47 -4.54 14.19
C LYS A 184 -23.21 -4.61 15.52
N LEU A 185 -22.64 -4.08 16.60
CA LEU A 185 -23.25 -4.13 17.94
C LEU A 185 -24.55 -3.32 18.07
N SER A 186 -24.89 -2.42 17.14
CA SER A 186 -26.20 -1.74 17.13
C SER A 186 -27.30 -2.50 16.35
N VAL A 187 -27.01 -3.68 15.81
CA VAL A 187 -27.94 -4.47 14.98
C VAL A 187 -28.32 -5.78 15.69
N PRO A 188 -29.61 -6.07 15.97
CA PRO A 188 -30.04 -7.21 16.79
C PRO A 188 -29.47 -8.57 16.34
N GLN A 189 -29.48 -8.84 15.03
CA GLN A 189 -29.01 -10.10 14.45
C GLN A 189 -27.52 -10.37 14.75
N TRP A 190 -26.71 -9.32 14.88
CA TRP A 190 -25.29 -9.46 15.25
C TRP A 190 -25.12 -9.66 16.76
N GLN A 191 -25.97 -9.06 17.59
CA GLN A 191 -25.96 -9.27 19.05
C GLN A 191 -26.36 -10.71 19.41
N GLU A 192 -27.46 -11.23 18.85
CA GLU A 192 -27.92 -12.60 19.07
C GLU A 192 -27.08 -13.67 18.33
N GLY A 193 -26.22 -13.24 17.40
CA GLY A 193 -25.32 -14.12 16.64
C GLY A 193 -25.94 -14.79 15.40
N SER A 194 -27.14 -14.41 15.00
CA SER A 194 -27.82 -14.92 13.80
C SER A 194 -27.37 -14.26 12.49
N ALA A 195 -26.65 -13.13 12.55
CA ALA A 195 -26.39 -12.28 11.38
C ALA A 195 -25.81 -13.03 10.17
N THR A 196 -24.85 -13.93 10.37
CA THR A 196 -24.23 -14.66 9.25
C THR A 196 -25.17 -15.64 8.56
N TYR A 197 -26.20 -16.18 9.24
CA TYR A 197 -27.29 -16.92 8.60
C TYR A 197 -28.09 -16.07 7.60
N TYR A 198 -28.39 -14.82 7.99
CA TYR A 198 -29.12 -13.86 7.14
C TYR A 198 -28.25 -13.29 6.03
N VAL A 199 -27.01 -12.89 6.32
CA VAL A 199 -26.04 -12.35 5.34
C VAL A 199 -25.84 -13.33 4.19
N ALA A 200 -25.65 -14.63 4.49
CA ALA A 200 -25.52 -15.67 3.46
C ALA A 200 -26.75 -15.82 2.54
N ARG A 201 -27.90 -15.21 2.87
CA ARG A 201 -29.18 -15.31 2.16
C ARG A 201 -29.66 -13.97 1.57
N MET A 202 -28.84 -12.91 1.62
CA MET A 202 -29.17 -11.63 0.99
C MET A 202 -29.02 -11.71 -0.54
N GLU A 203 -29.80 -10.91 -1.26
CA GLU A 203 -29.80 -10.90 -2.74
C GLU A 203 -28.53 -10.25 -3.33
N SER A 204 -28.03 -9.18 -2.72
CA SER A 204 -26.93 -8.35 -3.25
C SER A 204 -25.52 -8.75 -2.76
N PHE A 205 -25.40 -9.23 -1.52
CA PHE A 205 -24.13 -9.67 -0.92
C PHE A 205 -24.30 -11.02 -0.19
N GLY A 206 -25.05 -11.92 -0.82
CA GLY A 206 -25.32 -13.27 -0.33
C GLY A 206 -24.14 -14.22 -0.44
N SER A 207 -24.38 -15.49 -0.12
CA SER A 207 -23.44 -16.57 -0.43
C SER A 207 -23.23 -16.67 -1.94
N ALA A 208 -21.99 -16.78 -2.42
CA ALA A 208 -21.70 -16.77 -3.85
C ALA A 208 -20.64 -17.81 -4.27
N GLY A 209 -20.61 -18.13 -5.56
CA GLY A 209 -19.67 -19.08 -6.15
C GLY A 209 -19.89 -20.54 -5.71
N ILE A 210 -18.90 -21.40 -6.01
CA ILE A 210 -19.00 -22.87 -5.87
C ILE A 210 -19.20 -23.37 -4.43
N PHE A 211 -18.98 -22.53 -3.42
CA PHE A 211 -19.18 -22.86 -2.01
C PHE A 211 -20.46 -22.26 -1.42
N GLY A 212 -21.20 -21.44 -2.18
CA GLY A 212 -22.32 -20.66 -1.66
C GLY A 212 -23.40 -21.52 -1.00
N ASP A 213 -23.80 -22.61 -1.66
CA ASP A 213 -24.84 -23.52 -1.17
C ASP A 213 -24.43 -24.20 0.14
N SER A 214 -23.25 -24.82 0.15
CA SER A 214 -22.67 -25.42 1.36
C SER A 214 -22.47 -24.40 2.49
N PHE A 215 -22.16 -23.13 2.17
CA PHE A 215 -22.07 -22.07 3.16
C PHE A 215 -23.44 -21.75 3.77
N ARG A 216 -24.50 -21.63 2.96
CA ARG A 216 -25.88 -21.41 3.46
C ARG A 216 -26.32 -22.53 4.40
N ASP A 217 -26.01 -23.77 4.08
CA ASP A 217 -26.33 -24.94 4.92
C ASP A 217 -25.50 -24.96 6.22
N VAL A 218 -24.19 -24.70 6.12
CA VAL A 218 -23.29 -24.66 7.27
C VAL A 218 -23.66 -23.55 8.27
N VAL A 219 -24.06 -22.35 7.81
CA VAL A 219 -24.57 -21.30 8.72
C VAL A 219 -26.01 -21.49 9.17
N ALA A 220 -26.74 -22.50 8.67
CA ALA A 220 -28.03 -22.90 9.25
C ALA A 220 -27.86 -23.62 10.60
N ILE A 221 -26.65 -24.10 10.91
CA ILE A 221 -26.31 -24.65 12.22
C ILE A 221 -26.16 -23.48 13.22
N PRO A 222 -26.98 -23.37 14.28
CA PRO A 222 -26.99 -22.18 15.15
C PRO A 222 -25.65 -21.86 15.81
N LEU A 223 -24.91 -22.89 16.23
CA LEU A 223 -23.56 -22.74 16.80
C LEU A 223 -22.55 -22.17 15.79
N VAL A 224 -22.68 -22.51 14.51
CA VAL A 224 -21.81 -21.98 13.46
C VAL A 224 -22.14 -20.51 13.21
N SER A 225 -23.43 -20.17 13.00
CA SER A 225 -23.83 -18.76 12.83
C SER A 225 -23.39 -17.90 14.01
N LEU A 226 -23.60 -18.37 15.24
CA LEU A 226 -23.15 -17.70 16.46
C LEU A 226 -21.63 -17.45 16.44
N ALA A 227 -20.85 -18.49 16.12
CA ALA A 227 -19.39 -18.43 16.07
C ALA A 227 -18.86 -17.55 14.93
N THR A 228 -19.47 -17.55 13.74
CA THR A 228 -19.05 -16.68 12.62
C THR A 228 -19.48 -15.23 12.82
N SER A 229 -20.66 -14.99 13.37
CA SER A 229 -21.16 -13.62 13.65
C SER A 229 -20.30 -12.93 14.71
N TRP A 230 -20.13 -13.54 15.90
CA TRP A 230 -19.26 -12.98 16.95
C TRP A 230 -17.77 -13.10 16.61
N GLY A 231 -17.36 -14.16 15.91
CA GLY A 231 -15.98 -14.34 15.46
C GLY A 231 -15.50 -13.21 14.56
N SER A 232 -16.35 -12.71 13.66
CA SER A 232 -16.00 -11.54 12.83
C SER A 232 -15.83 -10.26 13.66
N ILE A 233 -16.76 -9.97 14.59
CA ILE A 233 -16.67 -8.81 15.51
C ILE A 233 -15.37 -8.85 16.32
N VAL A 234 -15.04 -10.01 16.90
CA VAL A 234 -13.81 -10.19 17.70
C VAL A 234 -12.55 -10.08 16.83
N ALA A 235 -12.55 -10.66 15.63
CA ALA A 235 -11.43 -10.57 14.69
C ALA A 235 -11.17 -9.13 14.22
N GLU A 236 -12.23 -8.40 13.86
CA GLU A 236 -12.13 -6.99 13.46
C GLU A 236 -11.64 -6.11 14.60
N PHE A 237 -12.22 -6.23 15.80
CA PHE A 237 -11.81 -5.43 16.96
C PHE A 237 -10.37 -5.76 17.41
N ALA A 238 -9.95 -7.03 17.30
CA ALA A 238 -8.56 -7.44 17.50
C ALA A 238 -7.62 -6.80 16.47
N ILE A 239 -7.98 -6.76 15.18
CA ILE A 239 -7.20 -6.04 14.15
C ILE A 239 -7.08 -4.56 14.52
N ALA A 240 -8.18 -3.92 14.91
CA ALA A 240 -8.22 -2.50 15.24
C ALA A 240 -7.27 -2.10 16.38
N ILE A 241 -7.15 -2.94 17.41
CA ILE A 241 -6.21 -2.72 18.53
C ILE A 241 -4.78 -3.12 18.13
N LEU A 242 -4.59 -4.31 17.56
CA LEU A 242 -3.26 -4.88 17.31
C LEU A 242 -2.48 -4.13 16.22
N VAL A 243 -3.17 -3.51 15.24
CA VAL A 243 -2.51 -2.74 14.16
C VAL A 243 -1.75 -1.52 14.69
N LEU A 244 -2.14 -0.96 15.84
CA LEU A 244 -1.48 0.19 16.49
C LEU A 244 -0.25 -0.21 17.32
N MET A 245 -0.18 -1.47 17.78
CA MET A 245 0.88 -1.97 18.65
C MET A 245 2.26 -1.99 17.95
N PRO A 246 3.35 -1.58 18.61
CA PRO A 246 4.67 -1.44 17.97
C PRO A 246 5.47 -2.75 17.83
N PHE A 247 4.86 -3.91 18.13
CA PHE A 247 5.57 -5.19 18.29
C PHE A 247 5.45 -6.09 17.04
N ARG A 248 6.51 -6.86 16.75
CA ARG A 248 6.54 -7.77 15.59
C ARG A 248 5.45 -8.85 15.67
N ASN A 249 5.20 -9.39 16.85
CA ASN A 249 4.26 -10.50 17.02
C ASN A 249 2.80 -10.04 16.96
N THR A 250 2.47 -8.82 17.45
CA THR A 250 1.15 -8.23 17.25
C THR A 250 0.93 -7.91 15.78
N ALA A 251 1.91 -7.30 15.09
CA ALA A 251 1.84 -7.02 13.66
C ALA A 251 1.66 -8.28 12.79
N ARG A 252 2.30 -9.40 13.16
CA ARG A 252 2.06 -10.72 12.56
C ARG A 252 0.63 -11.20 12.82
N ALA A 253 0.15 -11.14 14.07
CA ALA A 253 -1.20 -11.55 14.42
C ALA A 253 -2.27 -10.73 13.66
N THR A 254 -2.13 -9.40 13.59
CA THR A 254 -3.01 -8.53 12.78
C THR A 254 -3.10 -9.01 11.33
N LEU A 255 -1.96 -9.32 10.71
CA LEU A 255 -1.91 -9.77 9.32
C LEU A 255 -2.51 -11.18 9.16
N CYS A 256 -2.22 -12.13 10.06
CA CYS A 256 -2.80 -13.47 10.02
C CYS A 256 -4.32 -13.46 10.22
N ILE A 257 -4.83 -12.67 11.18
CA ILE A 257 -6.27 -12.52 11.44
C ILE A 257 -6.95 -11.86 10.23
N SER A 258 -6.34 -10.81 9.65
CA SER A 258 -6.84 -10.15 8.44
C SER A 258 -6.90 -11.09 7.24
N ILE A 259 -5.84 -11.84 6.97
CA ILE A 259 -5.81 -12.84 5.88
C ILE A 259 -6.90 -13.90 6.09
N ALA A 260 -7.02 -14.47 7.29
CA ALA A 260 -8.02 -15.49 7.59
C ALA A 260 -9.46 -14.96 7.42
N LEU A 261 -9.76 -13.79 8.00
CA LEU A 261 -11.07 -13.14 7.92
C LEU A 261 -11.48 -12.81 6.49
N HIS A 262 -10.57 -12.21 5.71
CA HIS A 262 -10.88 -11.76 4.34
C HIS A 262 -10.83 -12.89 3.31
N THR A 263 -10.00 -13.91 3.52
CA THR A 263 -10.08 -15.14 2.70
C THR A 263 -11.42 -15.83 2.93
N PHE A 264 -11.91 -15.90 4.18
CA PHE A 264 -13.24 -16.43 4.48
C PHE A 264 -14.35 -15.59 3.82
N ILE A 265 -14.34 -14.26 4.00
CA ILE A 265 -15.32 -13.35 3.38
C ILE A 265 -15.32 -13.47 1.85
N GLY A 266 -14.16 -13.42 1.19
CA GLY A 266 -14.05 -13.50 -0.27
C GLY A 266 -14.47 -14.86 -0.84
N LEU A 267 -14.20 -15.97 -0.14
CA LEU A 267 -14.63 -17.31 -0.57
C LEU A 267 -16.12 -17.57 -0.35
N MET A 268 -16.71 -17.04 0.72
CA MET A 268 -18.10 -17.33 1.11
C MET A 268 -19.11 -16.35 0.49
N LEU A 269 -18.76 -15.06 0.37
CA LEU A 269 -19.63 -13.99 -0.15
C LEU A 269 -19.21 -13.48 -1.54
N GLY A 270 -18.18 -14.07 -2.17
CA GLY A 270 -17.74 -13.72 -3.53
C GLY A 270 -17.03 -12.37 -3.71
N ILE A 271 -17.03 -11.49 -2.71
CA ILE A 271 -16.39 -10.16 -2.74
C ILE A 271 -14.85 -10.23 -2.61
N VAL A 272 -14.22 -10.89 -3.59
CA VAL A 272 -12.76 -11.10 -3.67
C VAL A 272 -12.01 -9.76 -3.77
N SER A 273 -12.58 -8.78 -4.46
CA SER A 273 -12.03 -7.42 -4.63
C SER A 273 -11.85 -6.70 -3.28
N PHE A 274 -12.93 -6.57 -2.51
CA PHE A 274 -12.92 -6.11 -1.12
C PHE A 274 -11.88 -6.87 -0.27
N ALA A 275 -11.89 -8.20 -0.32
CA ALA A 275 -11.00 -9.04 0.48
C ALA A 275 -9.51 -8.77 0.22
N VAL A 276 -9.10 -8.69 -1.06
CA VAL A 276 -7.69 -8.42 -1.43
C VAL A 276 -7.29 -6.98 -1.07
N ILE A 277 -8.18 -6.00 -1.24
CA ILE A 277 -7.95 -4.61 -0.82
C ILE A 277 -7.73 -4.53 0.69
N MET A 278 -8.54 -5.23 1.49
CA MET A 278 -8.45 -5.23 2.94
C MET A 278 -7.17 -5.89 3.47
N VAL A 279 -6.74 -7.02 2.86
CA VAL A 279 -5.45 -7.65 3.17
C VAL A 279 -4.28 -6.76 2.75
N GLY A 280 -4.34 -6.13 1.57
CA GLY A 280 -3.33 -5.18 1.11
C GLY A 280 -3.18 -3.97 2.04
N SER A 281 -4.31 -3.42 2.49
CA SER A 281 -4.38 -2.28 3.43
C SER A 281 -3.74 -2.60 4.77
N VAL A 282 -4.06 -3.77 5.36
CA VAL A 282 -3.43 -4.22 6.62
C VAL A 282 -1.93 -4.49 6.40
N THR A 283 -1.56 -5.15 5.30
CA THR A 283 -0.15 -5.45 4.96
C THR A 283 0.70 -4.17 4.90
N ALA A 284 0.18 -3.11 4.28
CA ALA A 284 0.86 -1.82 4.22
C ALA A 284 0.93 -1.14 5.61
N ALA A 285 -0.17 -1.15 6.38
CA ALA A 285 -0.21 -0.56 7.71
C ALA A 285 0.80 -1.21 8.70
N VAL A 286 0.96 -2.53 8.66
CA VAL A 286 1.93 -3.23 9.54
C VAL A 286 3.36 -3.28 9.00
N GLY A 287 3.57 -2.95 7.72
CA GLY A 287 4.82 -3.18 7.01
C GLY A 287 6.06 -2.58 7.68
N VAL A 288 5.97 -1.35 8.17
CA VAL A 288 7.08 -0.67 8.90
C VAL A 288 7.46 -1.42 10.19
N VAL A 289 6.49 -2.03 10.89
CA VAL A 289 6.74 -2.79 12.12
C VAL A 289 7.42 -4.14 11.81
N LEU A 290 7.10 -4.73 10.67
CA LEU A 290 7.65 -6.00 10.21
C LEU A 290 9.03 -5.87 9.52
N ASP A 291 9.35 -4.73 8.89
CA ASP A 291 10.65 -4.52 8.25
C ASP A 291 11.75 -4.03 9.22
N ARG A 292 11.37 -3.46 10.39
CA ARG A 292 12.29 -2.86 11.40
C ARG A 292 13.54 -3.67 11.77
N ARG A 293 13.48 -5.01 11.76
CA ARG A 293 14.64 -5.84 12.13
C ARG A 293 15.72 -5.94 11.05
N GLN A 294 15.38 -5.84 9.76
CA GLN A 294 16.40 -5.94 8.70
C GLN A 294 17.47 -4.85 8.82
N VAL A 295 17.09 -3.65 9.27
CA VAL A 295 18.04 -2.55 9.51
C VAL A 295 18.94 -2.84 10.70
N HIS A 296 18.37 -3.29 11.83
CA HIS A 296 19.13 -3.54 13.06
C HIS A 296 20.05 -4.76 12.93
N ASP A 297 19.54 -5.86 12.37
CA ASP A 297 20.30 -7.09 12.17
C ASP A 297 21.41 -6.88 11.11
N ALA A 298 21.21 -6.00 10.11
CA ALA A 298 22.28 -5.60 9.18
C ALA A 298 23.32 -4.65 9.80
N GLN A 299 22.91 -3.74 10.70
CA GLN A 299 23.84 -2.88 11.44
C GLN A 299 24.75 -3.70 12.37
N LEU A 300 24.24 -4.75 13.00
CA LEU A 300 25.02 -5.67 13.85
C LEU A 300 25.96 -6.57 13.04
N ASN A 301 25.54 -7.02 11.85
CA ASN A 301 26.33 -7.89 10.98
C ASN A 301 27.19 -7.14 9.94
N THR A 302 27.25 -5.81 9.99
CA THR A 302 28.24 -5.05 9.24
C THR A 302 29.59 -5.25 9.95
N PRO A 303 30.61 -5.88 9.31
CA PRO A 303 31.90 -6.06 9.96
C PRO A 303 32.47 -4.70 10.31
N GLN A 304 32.80 -4.50 11.58
CA GLN A 304 33.55 -3.33 11.99
C GLN A 304 34.94 -3.45 11.37
N THR A 305 35.17 -2.75 10.26
CA THR A 305 36.52 -2.43 9.81
C THR A 305 37.12 -1.52 10.87
N GLU A 306 37.76 -2.15 11.85
CA GLU A 306 38.39 -1.51 12.99
C GLU A 306 39.37 -0.46 12.47
N LYS A 307 39.02 0.82 12.65
CA LYS A 307 39.97 1.91 12.42
C LYS A 307 40.97 1.90 13.58
N LEU A 308 41.98 1.03 13.49
CA LEU A 308 43.12 1.06 14.40
C LEU A 308 43.66 2.50 14.48
N PRO A 309 43.69 3.13 15.66
CA PRO A 309 44.23 4.47 15.81
C PRO A 309 45.75 4.46 15.54
N GLY A 310 46.15 4.89 14.33
CA GLY A 310 47.56 4.96 13.95
C GLY A 310 47.91 4.55 12.52
N ALA A 311 46.97 4.01 11.72
CA ALA A 311 47.22 3.73 10.31
C ALA A 311 47.58 5.03 9.53
N PRO A 312 48.74 5.11 8.85
CA PRO A 312 49.12 6.31 8.11
C PRO A 312 48.14 6.65 6.99
N ILE A 313 47.88 7.94 6.78
CA ILE A 313 47.11 8.42 5.62
C ILE A 313 47.94 8.13 4.36
N PRO A 314 47.40 7.39 3.37
CA PRO A 314 48.09 7.20 2.10
C PRO A 314 48.24 8.56 1.40
N GLN A 315 49.47 9.01 1.18
CA GLN A 315 49.72 10.19 0.35
C GLN A 315 49.45 9.82 -1.11
N THR A 316 48.23 10.15 -1.59
CA THR A 316 47.91 10.09 -3.02
C THR A 316 48.81 11.08 -3.76
N GLY A 317 49.73 10.55 -4.57
CA GLY A 317 50.79 11.34 -5.19
C GLY A 317 50.26 12.46 -6.09
N LEU A 318 50.73 13.68 -5.85
CA LEU A 318 50.60 14.80 -6.78
C LEU A 318 51.56 14.60 -7.96
N THR A 319 51.10 13.94 -9.02
CA THR A 319 51.79 13.93 -10.33
C THR A 319 51.11 14.92 -11.27
N HIS A 320 51.90 15.86 -11.79
CA HIS A 320 51.43 16.97 -12.62
C HIS A 320 50.63 16.51 -13.85
N ILE A 321 49.49 17.16 -14.10
CA ILE A 321 48.91 17.24 -15.44
C ILE A 321 49.64 18.38 -16.17
N ALA A 322 50.37 18.05 -17.24
CA ALA A 322 51.05 19.03 -18.06
C ALA A 322 50.10 19.63 -19.12
N HIS A 323 50.23 20.94 -19.38
CA HIS A 323 49.55 21.61 -20.48
C HIS A 323 50.16 21.19 -21.83
N PRO A 324 49.36 20.93 -22.88
CA PRO A 324 49.83 20.88 -24.25
C PRO A 324 49.81 22.29 -24.85
N ASP A 325 50.98 22.83 -25.21
CA ASP A 325 51.08 24.08 -25.95
C ASP A 325 52.15 23.99 -27.06
N THR A 326 51.99 24.82 -28.09
CA THR A 326 52.61 24.62 -29.41
C THR A 326 54.05 25.11 -29.54
N ALA A 327 54.89 24.35 -30.26
CA ALA A 327 56.09 24.88 -30.93
C ALA A 327 56.48 24.04 -32.15
N SER A 328 56.97 24.69 -33.22
CA SER A 328 57.54 24.04 -34.40
C SER A 328 58.94 24.58 -34.69
N ALA A 329 59.90 23.72 -35.08
CA ALA A 329 61.14 24.14 -35.74
C ALA A 329 61.90 22.99 -36.43
N ASN A 330 62.52 23.33 -37.56
CA ASN A 330 63.37 22.53 -38.45
C ASN A 330 64.65 21.93 -37.79
N GLY A 331 65.29 20.92 -38.43
CA GLY A 331 66.46 20.21 -37.86
C GLY A 331 67.68 19.87 -38.74
N ARG A 332 67.57 18.99 -39.75
CA ARG A 332 68.59 18.63 -40.79
C ARG A 332 69.82 17.76 -40.37
N ALA A 333 70.27 16.89 -41.32
CA ALA A 333 71.59 16.21 -41.45
C ALA A 333 71.95 15.11 -40.42
N SER A 334 72.80 14.08 -40.63
CA SER A 334 73.58 13.45 -41.74
C SER A 334 74.69 12.60 -41.06
N ALA A 335 75.27 11.47 -41.54
CA ALA A 335 74.95 10.50 -42.60
C ALA A 335 74.69 9.11 -41.95
N THR A 336 75.11 7.88 -42.30
CA THR A 336 76.02 7.16 -43.28
C THR A 336 75.29 5.84 -43.68
N THR A 337 75.56 5.01 -44.71
CA THR A 337 76.73 4.47 -45.46
C THR A 337 77.61 3.42 -44.74
N PRO A 338 78.06 2.33 -45.42
CA PRO A 338 77.85 1.98 -46.83
C PRO A 338 76.52 1.27 -47.11
#